data_AF-A0A6J4XVP4-F1
#
_entry.id   AF-A0A6J4XVP4-F1
#
_cell.length_a   1.000
_cell.length_b   1.000
_cell.length_c   1.000
_cell.angle_alpha   90.00
_cell.angle_beta   90.00
_cell.angle_gamma   90.00
#
_symmetry.space_group_name_H-M   'P 1'
#
loop_
_entity.id
_entity.type
_entity.pdbx_description
1 polymer ?
#
loop_
_entity_poly.entity_id
_entity_poly.type
_entity_poly.pdbx_seq_one_letter_code
_entity_poly.pdbx_strand_id
1 'polypeptide(L)'
;MEESWEKQLACAESCGRCGNKLRSKDRRLLSVYDHEPICMACKSEEEKRPDYEDMSRQMIAACMETTSKPYGDPASYCFHHFCPFKC
;
A
#
# COMPACT_ATOMS: atom_id res chain seq x y z
N MET A 1 -10.08 14.20 2.98
CA MET A 1 -8.97 13.47 2.32
C MET A 1 -9.00 11.96 2.61
N GLU A 2 -9.57 11.51 3.73
CA GLU A 2 -9.62 10.08 4.10
C GLU A 2 -10.54 9.19 3.23
N GLU A 3 -11.68 9.68 2.74
CA GLU A 3 -12.63 8.81 2.02
C GLU A 3 -12.22 8.40 0.59
N SER A 4 -11.16 9.01 0.03
CA SER A 4 -10.80 8.85 -1.38
C SER A 4 -9.76 7.75 -1.61
N TRP A 5 -8.71 7.71 -0.81
CA TRP A 5 -7.59 6.79 -1.03
C TRP A 5 -8.03 5.34 -0.82
N GLU A 6 -8.94 5.09 0.13
CA GLU A 6 -9.36 3.74 0.50
C GLU A 6 -10.17 3.10 -0.64
N LYS A 7 -11.08 3.86 -1.27
CA LYS A 7 -11.80 3.44 -2.49
C LYS A 7 -10.87 3.30 -3.68
N GLN A 8 -9.93 4.23 -3.85
CA GLN A 8 -8.95 4.18 -4.94
C GLN A 8 -8.03 2.96 -4.82
N LEU A 9 -7.61 2.63 -3.60
CA LEU A 9 -6.80 1.46 -3.30
C LEU A 9 -7.63 0.18 -3.44
N ALA A 10 -8.75 0.08 -2.72
CA ALA A 10 -9.57 -1.11 -2.67
C ALA A 10 -10.06 -1.48 -4.07
N CYS A 11 -10.58 -0.52 -4.82
CA CYS A 11 -11.18 -0.75 -6.13
C CYS A 11 -10.29 -0.28 -7.29
N ALA A 12 -8.97 -0.24 -7.08
CA ALA A 12 -8.00 -0.15 -8.16
C ALA A 12 -8.26 -1.31 -9.14
N GLU A 13 -8.48 -0.98 -10.42
CA GLU A 13 -8.74 -1.94 -11.49
C GLU A 13 -7.45 -2.51 -12.09
N SER A 14 -6.31 -1.87 -11.83
CA SER A 14 -5.00 -2.28 -12.33
C SER A 14 -3.89 -2.00 -11.32
N CYS A 15 -2.83 -2.80 -11.40
CA CYS A 15 -1.62 -2.66 -10.60
C CYS A 15 -0.75 -1.53 -11.18
N GLY A 16 -0.38 -0.52 -10.37
CA GLY A 16 0.48 0.59 -10.80
C GLY A 16 1.87 0.15 -11.30
N ARG A 17 2.39 -0.98 -10.79
CA ARG A 17 3.70 -1.54 -11.17
C ARG A 17 3.70 -2.30 -12.49
N CYS A 18 2.79 -3.25 -12.65
CA CYS A 18 2.84 -4.23 -13.76
C CYS A 18 1.67 -4.12 -14.74
N GLY A 19 0.70 -3.26 -14.48
CA GLY A 19 -0.49 -3.08 -15.31
C GLY A 19 -1.47 -4.27 -15.28
N ASN A 20 -1.21 -5.31 -14.49
CA ASN A 20 -2.15 -6.43 -14.36
C ASN A 20 -3.49 -5.96 -13.82
N LYS A 21 -4.58 -6.54 -14.35
CA LYS A 21 -5.94 -6.28 -13.85
C LYS A 21 -6.09 -6.80 -12.43
N LEU A 22 -6.54 -5.93 -11.53
CA LEU A 22 -6.89 -6.23 -10.15
C LEU A 22 -8.41 -6.42 -10.06
N ARG A 23 -8.86 -7.65 -9.84
CA ARG A 23 -10.29 -7.97 -9.67
C ARG A 23 -10.74 -7.69 -8.24
N SER A 24 -12.03 -7.64 -7.99
CA SER A 24 -12.58 -7.45 -6.63
C SER A 24 -12.03 -8.45 -5.63
N LYS A 25 -11.91 -9.73 -6.00
CA LYS A 25 -11.39 -10.76 -5.07
C LYS A 25 -9.88 -10.71 -4.82
N ASP A 26 -9.13 -9.96 -5.62
CA ASP A 26 -7.67 -9.93 -5.54
C ASP A 26 -7.22 -9.06 -4.36
N ARG A 27 -6.20 -9.53 -3.63
CA ARG A 27 -5.60 -8.70 -2.58
C ARG A 27 -4.65 -7.70 -3.23
N ARG A 28 -4.70 -6.46 -2.76
CA ARG A 28 -3.82 -5.37 -3.17
C ARG A 28 -3.45 -4.54 -1.96
N LEU A 29 -2.35 -3.81 -2.09
CA LEU A 29 -1.84 -2.95 -1.04
C LEU A 29 -1.04 -1.81 -1.66
N LEU A 30 -0.63 -0.84 -0.85
CA LEU A 30 0.16 0.30 -1.31
C LEU A 30 1.65 -0.04 -1.30
N SER A 31 2.35 0.28 -2.38
CA SER A 31 3.81 0.20 -2.39
C SER A 31 4.41 1.09 -1.31
N VAL A 32 5.46 0.63 -0.66
CA VAL A 32 6.23 1.45 0.31
C VAL A 32 7.12 2.49 -0.37
N TYR A 33 7.23 2.46 -1.71
CA TYR A 33 8.11 3.33 -2.48
C TYR A 33 7.35 4.50 -3.12
N ASP A 34 6.21 4.22 -3.74
CA ASP A 34 5.45 5.19 -4.54
C ASP A 34 4.00 5.37 -4.07
N HIS A 35 3.59 4.62 -3.04
CA HIS A 35 2.23 4.61 -2.51
C HIS A 35 1.15 4.26 -3.56
N GLU A 36 1.51 3.57 -4.64
CA GLU A 36 0.53 3.11 -5.63
C GLU A 36 -0.07 1.75 -5.25
N PRO A 37 -1.32 1.47 -5.66
CA PRO A 37 -1.93 0.16 -5.50
C PRO A 37 -1.19 -0.88 -6.35
N ILE A 38 -0.61 -1.87 -5.69
CA ILE A 38 0.12 -2.97 -6.33
C ILE A 38 -0.50 -4.32 -5.99
N CYS A 39 -0.33 -5.27 -6.91
CA CYS A 39 -0.72 -6.66 -6.67
C CYS A 39 0.25 -7.35 -5.70
N MET A 40 -0.19 -8.44 -5.08
CA MET A 40 0.64 -9.22 -4.16
C MET A 40 1.95 -9.72 -4.80
N ALA A 41 1.95 -10.03 -6.09
CA ALA A 41 3.16 -10.47 -6.78
C ALA A 41 4.22 -9.35 -6.88
N CYS A 42 3.79 -8.12 -7.19
CA CYS A 42 4.67 -6.96 -7.19
C CYS A 42 5.16 -6.63 -5.79
N LYS A 43 4.32 -6.77 -4.77
CA LYS A 43 4.75 -6.62 -3.38
C LYS A 43 5.84 -7.62 -3.00
N SER A 44 5.65 -8.90 -3.32
CA SER A 44 6.66 -9.92 -3.03
C SER A 44 7.99 -9.65 -3.73
N GLU A 45 7.99 -8.92 -4.85
CA GLU A 45 9.22 -8.49 -5.50
C GLU A 45 9.83 -7.26 -4.82
N GLU A 46 9.01 -6.33 -4.34
CA GLU A 46 9.47 -5.20 -3.53
C GLU A 46 10.14 -5.66 -2.23
N GLU A 47 9.57 -6.67 -1.57
CA GLU A 47 10.10 -7.24 -0.32
C GLU A 47 11.47 -7.91 -0.47
N LYS A 48 11.86 -8.30 -1.69
CA LYS A 48 13.19 -8.88 -1.97
C LYS A 48 14.27 -7.82 -2.19
N ARG A 49 13.90 -6.55 -2.33
CA ARG A 49 14.88 -5.49 -2.58
C ARG A 49 15.75 -5.29 -1.34
N PRO A 50 17.06 -5.05 -1.51
CA PRO A 50 17.99 -4.93 -0.39
C PRO A 50 17.69 -3.72 0.51
N ASP A 51 17.05 -2.69 -0.03
CA ASP A 51 16.66 -1.45 0.65
C ASP A 51 15.25 -1.48 1.23
N TYR A 52 14.52 -2.59 1.09
CA TYR A 52 13.11 -2.66 1.45
C TYR A 52 12.83 -2.37 2.93
N GLU A 53 13.70 -2.84 3.83
CA GLU A 53 13.53 -2.60 5.26
C GLU A 53 13.65 -1.11 5.59
N ASP A 54 14.69 -0.46 5.06
CA ASP A 54 14.92 0.97 5.25
C ASP A 54 13.78 1.81 4.65
N MET A 55 13.34 1.45 3.45
CA MET A 55 12.21 2.11 2.80
C MET A 55 10.90 1.91 3.56
N SER A 56 10.67 0.73 4.13
CA SER A 56 9.51 0.46 4.98
C SER A 56 9.52 1.34 6.24
N ARG A 57 10.68 1.49 6.89
CA ARG A 57 10.85 2.35 8.06
C ARG A 57 10.63 3.82 7.72
N GLN A 58 11.18 4.29 6.61
CA GLN A 58 10.99 5.66 6.11
C GLN A 58 9.52 5.93 5.79
N MET A 59 8.84 5.00 5.12
CA MET A 59 7.41 5.12 4.82
C MET A 59 6.59 5.24 6.11
N ILE A 60 6.84 4.38 7.10
CA ILE A 60 6.14 4.45 8.40
C ILE A 60 6.34 5.82 9.05
N ALA A 61 7.57 6.33 9.08
CA ALA A 61 7.88 7.63 9.65
C ALA A 61 7.16 8.77 8.90
N ALA A 62 7.27 8.81 7.58
CA ALA A 62 6.62 9.83 6.74
C ALA A 62 5.09 9.78 6.86
N CYS A 63 4.52 8.58 7.00
CA CYS A 63 3.09 8.41 7.13
C CYS A 63 2.57 8.83 8.51
N MET A 64 3.31 8.52 9.59
CA MET A 64 3.00 9.02 10.94
C MET A 64 3.07 10.56 11.00
N GLU A 65 4.06 11.17 10.34
CA GLU A 65 4.18 12.63 10.23
C GLU A 65 3.00 13.24 9.48
N THR A 66 2.65 12.67 8.32
CA THR A 66 1.59 13.20 7.45
C THR A 66 0.20 13.05 8.05
N THR A 67 -0.08 11.91 8.69
CA THR A 67 -1.42 11.60 9.20
C THR A 67 -1.63 11.99 10.66
N SER A 68 -0.55 12.28 11.40
CA SER A 68 -0.57 12.41 12.86
C SER A 68 -1.21 11.23 13.59
N LYS A 69 -1.35 10.06 12.92
CA LYS A 69 -1.90 8.84 13.48
C LYS A 69 -0.77 7.88 13.86
N PRO A 70 -0.90 7.16 14.99
CA PRO A 70 0.06 6.14 15.36
C PRO A 70 0.04 4.99 14.35
N TYR A 71 1.20 4.39 14.13
CA TYR A 71 1.32 3.15 13.37
C TYR A 71 0.49 2.03 14.02
N GLY A 72 -0.30 1.31 13.22
CA GLY A 72 -1.11 0.18 13.69
C GLY A 72 -2.62 0.44 13.75
N ASP A 73 -3.10 1.64 13.41
CA ASP A 73 -4.53 1.88 13.19
C ASP A 73 -4.99 1.22 11.86
N PRO A 74 -5.84 0.19 11.88
CA PRO A 74 -6.29 -0.51 10.68
C PRO A 74 -7.08 0.36 9.71
N ALA A 75 -7.62 1.49 10.16
CA ALA A 75 -8.33 2.47 9.34
C ALA A 75 -7.38 3.57 8.79
N SER A 76 -6.07 3.45 9.02
CA SER A 76 -5.10 4.42 8.53
C SER A 76 -4.54 4.03 7.16
N TYR A 77 -4.37 5.02 6.29
CA TYR A 77 -3.65 4.91 5.02
C TYR A 77 -2.30 4.18 5.16
N CYS A 78 -1.59 4.45 6.26
CA CYS A 78 -0.30 3.85 6.59
C CYS A 78 -0.38 2.32 6.72
N PHE A 79 -1.45 1.79 7.29
CA PHE A 79 -1.62 0.35 7.53
C PHE A 79 -1.70 -0.46 6.24
N HIS A 80 -2.27 0.12 5.18
CA HIS A 80 -2.47 -0.57 3.91
C HIS A 80 -1.22 -0.66 3.02
N HIS A 81 -0.06 -0.20 3.51
CA HIS A 81 1.23 -0.48 2.90
C HIS A 81 1.78 -1.86 3.28
N PHE A 82 1.23 -2.44 4.35
CA PHE A 82 1.64 -3.72 4.92
C PHE A 82 0.49 -4.71 5.04
N CYS A 83 -0.75 -4.22 5.19
CA CYS A 83 -1.93 -5.05 5.25
C CYS A 83 -2.70 -5.03 3.92
N PRO A 84 -2.80 -6.17 3.22
CA PRO A 84 -3.55 -6.24 1.98
C PRO A 84 -5.05 -6.07 2.18
N PHE A 85 -5.68 -5.38 1.24
CA PHE A 85 -7.13 -5.14 1.20
C PHE A 85 -7.75 -5.65 -0.10
N LYS A 86 -9.07 -5.80 -0.11
CA LYS A 86 -9.87 -6.19 -1.28
C LYS A 86 -10.99 -5.15 -1.49
N CYS A 87 -11.31 -4.82 -2.74
CA CYS A 87 -12.67 -4.35 -3.07
C CYS A 87 -13.66 -5.49 -2.69
#